data_AF-A0A6G0HSJ1-F1
#
_entry.id   AF-A0A6G0HSJ1-F1
#
_cell.length_a   1.000
_cell.length_b   1.000
_cell.length_c   1.000
_cell.angle_alpha   90.00
_cell.angle_beta   90.00
_cell.angle_gamma   90.00
#
_symmetry.space_group_name_H-M   'P 1'
#
loop_
_entity.id
_entity.type
_entity.pdbx_description
1 polymer ?
#
loop_
_entity_poly.entity_id
_entity_poly.type
_entity_poly.pdbx_seq_one_letter_code
_entity_poly.pdbx_strand_id
1 'polypeptide(L)'
;MVTGRHQIPTGNPRIFWPGSTIPVQSRMRWLPMTGGVKTPVANMVTSTPVELNYMPDKLVNHKWERCQSIDKNSWGYRKDMQASEVMDLSSIINNLVSVVALGGNYLLTIGPDANGKIHPLFEERLKGLGGWLKTNGEAIYGSRPWKVQKEDCKGNCKGKCTVWYTSKDDAVYAIIVGSTCTRLELTEPKRTKDTKVTLVGKCIEIKPDDKSTDLIIPLPDNSNAWCLKLEGVE
;
A
#
# COMPACT_ATOMS: atom_id res chain seq x y z
N MET A 1 20.04 23.25 -57.73
CA MET A 1 20.91 22.97 -56.57
C MET A 1 20.25 23.57 -55.34
N VAL A 2 20.23 22.77 -54.26
CA VAL A 2 19.80 23.08 -52.89
C VAL A 2 18.29 23.22 -52.65
N THR A 3 17.75 22.10 -52.17
CA THR A 3 16.44 21.88 -51.57
C THR A 3 16.24 22.72 -50.30
N GLY A 4 15.05 23.32 -50.16
CA GLY A 4 14.71 24.30 -49.15
C GLY A 4 14.59 23.75 -47.72
N ARG A 5 15.11 24.53 -46.77
CA ARG A 5 14.66 24.55 -45.38
C ARG A 5 13.35 25.33 -45.33
N HIS A 6 12.26 24.68 -44.92
CA HIS A 6 11.04 25.36 -44.48
C HIS A 6 10.96 25.28 -42.96
N GLN A 7 11.06 26.44 -42.31
CA GLN A 7 10.52 26.64 -40.97
C GLN A 7 9.00 26.40 -41.02
N ILE A 8 8.47 25.66 -40.05
CA ILE A 8 7.04 25.56 -39.79
C ILE A 8 6.77 26.28 -38.46
N PRO A 9 5.79 27.21 -38.40
CA PRO A 9 5.41 27.90 -37.18
C PRO A 9 4.45 27.07 -36.30
N THR A 10 4.49 27.36 -35.00
CA THR A 10 3.44 27.27 -33.96
C THR A 10 2.16 26.48 -34.24
N GLY A 11 1.83 25.52 -33.37
CA GLY A 11 0.44 25.04 -33.23
C GLY A 11 0.31 23.65 -32.60
N ASN A 12 -0.09 23.62 -31.34
CA ASN A 12 -0.53 22.43 -30.62
C ASN A 12 -1.98 22.09 -31.02
N PRO A 13 -2.34 20.85 -31.39
CA PRO A 13 -3.74 20.43 -31.40
C PRO A 13 -4.02 19.46 -30.24
N ARG A 14 -4.63 19.98 -29.18
CA ARG A 14 -5.41 19.18 -28.22
C ARG A 14 -6.73 18.82 -28.90
N ILE A 15 -6.99 17.53 -29.08
CA ILE A 15 -8.31 17.04 -29.51
C ILE A 15 -9.16 16.81 -28.26
N PHE A 16 -10.14 17.69 -28.02
CA PHE A 16 -11.22 17.51 -27.05
C PHE A 16 -12.46 16.97 -27.79
N TRP A 17 -13.15 15.99 -27.20
CA TRP A 17 -14.53 15.65 -27.55
C TRP A 17 -15.48 16.38 -26.59
N PRO A 18 -16.54 17.07 -27.08
CA PRO A 18 -17.49 17.78 -26.22
C PRO A 18 -18.69 16.91 -25.86
N GLY A 19 -19.13 16.98 -24.60
CA GLY A 19 -20.52 16.69 -24.23
C GLY A 19 -20.84 15.25 -23.80
N SER A 20 -20.30 14.80 -22.66
CA SER A 20 -20.98 13.80 -21.83
C SER A 20 -20.56 13.97 -20.37
N THR A 21 -21.44 14.53 -19.56
CA THR A 21 -21.38 14.43 -18.09
C THR A 21 -21.54 12.96 -17.73
N ILE A 22 -20.43 12.28 -17.43
CA ILE A 22 -20.46 10.91 -16.91
C ILE A 22 -20.59 11.02 -15.38
N PRO A 23 -21.64 10.44 -14.76
CA PRO A 23 -21.77 10.47 -13.32
C PRO A 23 -20.63 9.68 -12.66
N VAL A 24 -20.11 10.22 -11.57
CA VAL A 24 -19.10 9.60 -10.72
C VAL A 24 -19.69 8.30 -10.13
N GLN A 25 -19.32 7.17 -10.72
CA GLN A 25 -19.50 5.86 -10.11
C GLN A 25 -18.17 5.12 -10.13
N SER A 26 -17.52 5.08 -8.97
CA SER A 26 -16.38 4.24 -8.69
C SER A 26 -16.79 2.77 -8.82
N ARG A 27 -16.58 2.16 -9.98
CA ARG A 27 -16.80 0.72 -10.19
C ARG A 27 -15.48 0.06 -10.54
N MET A 28 -14.98 -0.76 -9.61
CA MET A 28 -13.86 -1.66 -9.83
C MET A 28 -14.25 -2.65 -10.94
N ARG A 29 -13.62 -2.53 -12.12
CA ARG A 29 -13.91 -3.41 -13.26
C ARG A 29 -12.78 -4.43 -13.38
N TRP A 30 -13.12 -5.70 -13.16
CA TRP A 30 -12.24 -6.82 -13.47
C TRP A 30 -12.14 -6.95 -14.99
N LEU A 31 -10.95 -6.77 -15.57
CA LEU A 31 -10.72 -7.15 -16.96
C LEU A 31 -10.50 -8.67 -17.01
N PRO A 32 -11.29 -9.43 -17.77
CA PRO A 32 -11.02 -10.84 -17.98
C PRO A 32 -9.81 -10.98 -18.91
N MET A 33 -8.74 -11.61 -18.45
CA MET A 33 -7.81 -12.28 -19.37
C MET A 33 -8.36 -13.68 -19.64
N THR A 34 -8.47 -14.03 -20.92
CA THR A 34 -8.74 -15.40 -21.36
C THR A 34 -7.71 -16.32 -20.70
N GLY A 35 -8.15 -17.18 -19.76
CA GLY A 35 -7.27 -18.10 -19.04
C GLY A 35 -7.49 -18.26 -17.52
N GLY A 36 -8.53 -17.66 -16.93
CA GLY A 36 -9.03 -18.09 -15.61
C GLY A 36 -8.22 -17.67 -14.37
N VAL A 37 -7.11 -16.93 -14.53
CA VAL A 37 -6.38 -16.33 -13.40
C VAL A 37 -6.73 -14.85 -13.29
N LYS A 38 -7.46 -14.48 -12.22
CA LYS A 38 -7.74 -13.08 -11.88
C LYS A 38 -6.54 -12.50 -11.12
N THR A 39 -5.67 -11.76 -11.77
CA THR A 39 -4.74 -10.84 -11.09
C THR A 39 -5.44 -9.50 -10.86
N PRO A 40 -5.25 -8.85 -9.70
CA PRO A 40 -5.73 -7.49 -9.51
C PRO A 40 -4.82 -6.54 -10.31
N VAL A 41 -5.24 -6.19 -11.53
CA VAL A 41 -4.70 -5.01 -12.23
C VAL A 41 -5.70 -3.88 -11.99
N ALA A 42 -5.36 -2.98 -11.07
CA ALA A 42 -6.17 -1.78 -10.83
C ALA A 42 -5.74 -0.69 -11.82
N ASN A 43 -6.37 -0.63 -12.99
CA ASN A 43 -6.38 0.62 -13.77
C ASN A 43 -7.41 1.56 -13.13
N MET A 44 -7.01 2.32 -12.12
CA MET A 44 -7.78 3.47 -11.65
C MET A 44 -7.43 4.67 -12.51
N VAL A 45 -8.25 4.95 -13.53
CA VAL A 45 -8.25 6.28 -14.16
C VAL A 45 -9.03 7.20 -13.22
N THR A 46 -8.39 7.59 -12.13
CA THR A 46 -8.78 8.76 -11.33
C THR A 46 -7.88 9.92 -11.77
N SER A 47 -8.35 11.17 -11.69
CA SER A 47 -7.56 12.37 -11.98
C SER A 47 -6.46 12.64 -10.94
N THR A 48 -5.91 11.58 -10.34
CA THR A 48 -4.85 11.59 -9.35
C THR A 48 -3.52 11.74 -10.08
N PRO A 49 -2.68 12.72 -9.71
CA PRO A 49 -1.30 12.77 -10.17
C PRO A 49 -0.60 11.43 -9.87
N VAL A 50 -0.14 10.78 -10.93
CA VAL A 50 0.69 9.57 -10.84
C VAL A 50 2.12 10.02 -10.75
N GLU A 51 2.78 9.68 -9.66
CA GLU A 51 4.16 10.07 -9.43
C GLU A 51 5.05 8.83 -9.32
N LEU A 52 6.06 8.77 -10.20
CA LEU A 52 6.97 7.64 -10.29
C LEU A 52 7.90 7.62 -9.07
N ASN A 53 7.84 6.55 -8.29
CA ASN A 53 8.66 6.35 -7.08
C ASN A 53 8.60 7.48 -6.04
N TYR A 54 7.65 8.41 -6.14
CA TYR A 54 7.47 9.47 -5.17
C TYR A 54 6.95 8.91 -3.85
N MET A 55 7.47 9.42 -2.74
CA MET A 55 6.95 9.16 -1.41
C MET A 55 7.09 10.44 -0.59
N PRO A 56 5.97 11.07 -0.19
CA PRO A 56 6.02 12.29 0.58
C PRO A 56 6.46 11.97 2.02
N ASP A 57 7.22 12.88 2.64
CA ASP A 57 7.61 12.72 4.05
C ASP A 57 6.46 12.99 5.02
N LYS A 58 5.42 13.69 4.56
CA LYS A 58 4.26 14.15 5.33
C LYS A 58 2.97 13.97 4.53
N LEU A 59 1.85 14.06 5.22
CA LEU A 59 0.54 13.99 4.59
C LEU A 59 0.36 15.10 3.55
N VAL A 60 -0.10 14.72 2.37
CA VAL A 60 -0.32 15.65 1.25
C VAL A 60 -1.81 16.03 1.18
N ASN A 61 -2.10 17.30 0.90
CA ASN A 61 -3.48 17.81 0.86
C ASN A 61 -4.25 17.47 -0.44
N HIS A 62 -3.74 16.55 -1.25
CA HIS A 62 -4.40 16.08 -2.46
C HIS A 62 -4.20 14.58 -2.62
N LYS A 63 -5.04 13.95 -3.44
CA LYS A 63 -4.91 12.53 -3.75
C LYS A 63 -3.75 12.29 -4.71
N TRP A 64 -2.89 11.34 -4.38
CA TRP A 64 -1.69 11.01 -5.14
C TRP A 64 -1.58 9.49 -5.31
N GLU A 65 -0.80 9.05 -6.29
CA GLU A 65 -0.55 7.63 -6.53
C GLU A 65 0.95 7.38 -6.70
N ARG A 66 1.47 6.40 -5.95
CA ARG A 66 2.83 5.90 -6.13
C ARG A 66 2.82 4.76 -7.13
N CYS A 67 3.46 4.98 -8.27
CA CYS A 67 3.68 3.93 -9.26
C CYS A 67 5.09 3.35 -9.12
N GLN A 68 5.17 2.02 -9.02
CA GLN A 68 6.43 1.28 -8.85
C GLN A 68 6.40 -0.05 -9.60
N SER A 69 7.57 -0.49 -10.08
CA SER A 69 7.76 -1.84 -10.65
C SER A 69 8.22 -2.84 -9.60
N ILE A 70 7.77 -4.08 -9.73
CA ILE A 70 8.25 -5.19 -8.91
C ILE A 70 9.72 -5.55 -9.20
N ASP A 71 10.19 -5.33 -10.44
CA ASP A 71 11.61 -5.38 -10.81
C ASP A 71 12.22 -4.01 -10.55
N LYS A 72 13.27 -3.96 -9.74
CA LYS A 72 13.94 -2.71 -9.35
C LYS A 72 14.62 -2.02 -10.53
N ASN A 73 14.94 -2.76 -11.59
CA ASN A 73 15.74 -2.28 -12.71
C ASN A 73 14.92 -2.02 -13.98
N SER A 74 13.66 -2.43 -14.05
CA SER A 74 12.86 -2.34 -15.27
C SER A 74 11.35 -2.30 -15.01
N TRP A 75 10.61 -1.62 -15.88
CA TRP A 75 9.14 -1.67 -15.96
C TRP A 75 8.63 -2.84 -16.81
N GLY A 76 9.43 -3.29 -17.77
CA GLY A 76 9.13 -4.41 -18.66
C GLY A 76 9.87 -5.69 -18.25
N TYR A 77 9.48 -6.81 -18.85
CA TYR A 77 10.14 -8.09 -18.61
C TYR A 77 11.61 -8.07 -19.05
N ARG A 78 12.50 -8.57 -18.18
CA ARG A 78 13.90 -8.82 -18.48
C ARG A 78 14.20 -10.31 -18.34
N LYS A 79 14.83 -10.89 -19.37
CA LYS A 79 15.18 -12.32 -19.38
C LYS A 79 16.36 -12.63 -18.44
N ASP A 80 17.24 -11.66 -18.22
CA ASP A 80 18.41 -11.73 -17.36
C ASP A 80 18.14 -11.24 -15.92
N MET A 81 16.87 -11.07 -15.55
CA MET A 81 16.45 -10.65 -14.21
C MET A 81 16.94 -11.62 -13.14
N GLN A 82 17.60 -11.08 -12.12
CA GLN A 82 17.99 -11.84 -10.94
C GLN A 82 16.97 -11.73 -9.81
N ALA A 83 16.83 -12.76 -9.00
CA ALA A 83 15.87 -12.76 -7.89
C ALA A 83 16.14 -11.65 -6.87
N SER A 84 17.40 -11.26 -6.66
CA SER A 84 17.81 -10.14 -5.78
C SER A 84 17.36 -8.76 -6.31
N GLU A 85 17.12 -8.65 -7.61
CA GLU A 85 16.66 -7.43 -8.28
C GLU A 85 15.14 -7.30 -8.21
N VAL A 86 14.43 -8.34 -7.76
CA VAL A 86 13.00 -8.30 -7.51
C VAL A 86 12.74 -7.83 -6.09
N MET A 87 11.68 -7.06 -5.89
CA MET A 87 11.26 -6.66 -4.55
C MET A 87 10.81 -7.88 -3.71
N ASP A 88 11.27 -7.91 -2.47
CA ASP A 88 10.78 -8.87 -1.48
C ASP A 88 9.36 -8.54 -1.05
N LEU A 89 8.61 -9.57 -0.65
CA LEU A 89 7.22 -9.42 -0.22
C LEU A 89 7.08 -8.40 0.93
N SER A 90 7.97 -8.46 1.92
CA SER A 90 7.96 -7.53 3.06
C SER A 90 8.16 -6.08 2.62
N SER A 91 9.00 -5.84 1.61
CA SER A 91 9.23 -4.51 1.04
C SER A 91 8.01 -4.00 0.29
N ILE A 92 7.32 -4.88 -0.44
CA ILE A 92 6.07 -4.55 -1.14
C ILE A 92 4.97 -4.20 -0.12
N ILE A 93 4.81 -5.00 0.94
CA ILE A 93 3.85 -4.72 2.02
C ILE A 93 4.19 -3.38 2.70
N ASN A 94 5.46 -3.13 3.01
CA ASN A 94 5.89 -1.87 3.61
C ASN A 94 5.54 -0.67 2.72
N ASN A 95 5.81 -0.75 1.42
CA ASN A 95 5.49 0.32 0.47
C ASN A 95 3.97 0.53 0.34
N LEU A 96 3.18 -0.53 0.29
CA LEU A 96 1.73 -0.43 0.25
C LEU A 96 1.20 0.28 1.51
N VAL A 97 1.63 -0.18 2.68
CA VAL A 97 1.17 0.36 3.97
C VAL A 97 1.58 1.82 4.13
N SER A 98 2.82 2.17 3.80
CA SER A 98 3.29 3.55 3.90
C SER A 98 2.54 4.51 2.98
N VAL A 99 2.26 4.08 1.74
CA VAL A 99 1.51 4.88 0.76
C VAL A 99 0.08 5.13 1.23
N VAL A 100 -0.59 4.08 1.74
CA VAL A 100 -1.98 4.19 2.23
C VAL A 100 -2.06 5.06 3.48
N ALA A 101 -1.12 4.89 4.43
CA ALA A 101 -1.01 5.75 5.60
C ALA A 101 -0.78 7.23 5.23
N LEU A 102 -0.08 7.51 4.14
CA LEU A 102 0.12 8.86 3.59
C LEU A 102 -0.98 9.31 2.61
N GLY A 103 -2.07 8.55 2.51
CA GLY A 103 -3.29 8.94 1.80
C GLY A 103 -3.27 8.74 0.30
N GLY A 104 -2.27 8.03 -0.20
CA GLY A 104 -2.10 7.70 -1.62
C GLY A 104 -2.60 6.32 -2.00
N ASN A 105 -2.63 6.07 -3.30
CA ASN A 105 -2.82 4.74 -3.88
C ASN A 105 -1.47 4.13 -4.26
N TYR A 106 -1.34 2.81 -4.13
CA TYR A 106 -0.15 2.09 -4.55
C TYR A 106 -0.42 1.28 -5.82
N LEU A 107 0.26 1.67 -6.91
CA LEU A 107 0.20 0.98 -8.18
C LEU A 107 1.48 0.16 -8.37
N LEU A 108 1.35 -1.16 -8.22
CA LEU A 108 2.42 -2.11 -8.45
C LEU A 108 2.32 -2.70 -9.85
N THR A 109 3.35 -2.48 -10.67
CA THR A 109 3.42 -2.95 -12.05
C THR A 109 4.25 -4.22 -12.18
N ILE A 110 3.88 -5.07 -13.15
CA ILE A 110 4.61 -6.28 -13.52
C ILE A 110 4.78 -6.33 -15.05
N GLY A 111 5.90 -6.87 -15.51
CA GLY A 111 6.14 -7.13 -16.94
C GLY A 111 5.98 -8.62 -17.26
N PRO A 112 4.94 -9.04 -18.01
CA PRO A 112 4.88 -10.38 -18.57
C PRO A 112 5.90 -10.56 -19.70
N ASP A 113 6.27 -11.80 -19.99
CA ASP A 113 7.13 -12.12 -21.13
C ASP A 113 6.43 -11.87 -22.49
N ALA A 114 7.17 -12.05 -23.58
CA ALA A 114 6.65 -11.85 -24.94
C ALA A 114 5.46 -12.78 -25.30
N ASN A 115 5.28 -13.88 -24.56
CA ASN A 115 4.16 -14.81 -24.72
C ASN A 115 3.00 -14.49 -23.76
N GLY A 116 3.10 -13.41 -22.98
CA GLY A 116 2.11 -13.01 -21.98
C GLY A 116 2.20 -13.78 -20.65
N LYS A 117 3.24 -14.58 -20.42
CA LYS A 117 3.40 -15.36 -19.19
C LYS A 117 4.06 -14.50 -18.11
N ILE A 118 3.50 -14.56 -16.90
CA ILE A 118 4.06 -13.88 -15.72
C ILE A 118 5.20 -14.74 -15.15
N HIS A 119 6.32 -14.10 -14.80
CA HIS A 119 7.44 -14.77 -14.16
C HIS A 119 7.01 -15.39 -12.81
N PRO A 120 7.37 -16.66 -12.48
CA PRO A 120 6.93 -17.32 -11.25
C PRO A 120 7.24 -16.53 -9.98
N LEU A 121 8.38 -15.85 -9.94
CA LEU A 121 8.76 -15.00 -8.81
C LEU A 121 7.79 -13.82 -8.60
N PHE A 122 7.30 -13.20 -9.68
CA PHE A 122 6.29 -12.14 -9.56
C PHE A 122 4.96 -12.70 -9.07
N GLU A 123 4.57 -13.88 -9.58
CA GLU A 123 3.37 -14.57 -9.14
C GLU A 123 3.40 -14.91 -7.65
N GLU A 124 4.54 -15.43 -7.16
CA GLU A 124 4.75 -15.73 -5.73
C GLU A 124 4.54 -14.48 -4.87
N ARG A 125 5.15 -13.35 -5.25
CA ARG A 125 5.05 -12.07 -4.53
C ARG A 125 3.61 -11.53 -4.55
N LEU A 126 2.92 -11.59 -5.69
CA LEU A 126 1.53 -11.14 -5.81
C LEU A 126 0.57 -12.02 -5.00
N LYS A 127 0.76 -13.34 -5.01
CA LYS A 127 -0.02 -14.27 -4.18
C LYS A 127 0.21 -14.03 -2.69
N GLY A 128 1.46 -13.81 -2.29
CA GLY A 128 1.82 -13.46 -0.92
C GLY A 128 1.16 -12.16 -0.47
N LEU A 129 1.19 -11.12 -1.31
CA LEU A 129 0.52 -9.85 -1.04
C LEU A 129 -0.99 -10.01 -0.95
N GLY A 130 -1.60 -10.77 -1.87
CA GLY A 130 -3.03 -11.08 -1.85
C GLY A 130 -3.45 -11.85 -0.61
N GLY A 131 -2.65 -12.81 -0.16
CA GLY A 131 -2.86 -13.53 1.10
C GLY A 131 -2.82 -12.61 2.32
N TRP A 132 -1.86 -11.67 2.35
CA TRP A 132 -1.78 -10.67 3.41
C TRP A 132 -2.99 -9.72 3.40
N LEU A 133 -3.41 -9.24 2.22
CA LEU A 133 -4.58 -8.37 2.05
C LEU A 133 -5.89 -9.07 2.37
N LYS A 134 -5.99 -10.39 2.18
CA LYS A 134 -7.19 -11.14 2.59
C LYS A 134 -7.42 -11.07 4.10
N THR A 135 -6.34 -11.06 4.88
CA THR A 135 -6.39 -11.00 6.34
C THR A 135 -6.46 -9.56 6.85
N ASN A 136 -5.61 -8.67 6.32
CA ASN A 136 -5.42 -7.31 6.84
C ASN A 136 -6.08 -6.22 5.98
N GLY A 137 -6.85 -6.61 4.97
CA GLY A 137 -7.43 -5.68 3.99
C GLY A 137 -8.42 -4.68 4.58
N GLU A 138 -9.00 -4.97 5.75
CA GLU A 138 -9.89 -4.02 6.44
C GLU A 138 -9.18 -2.72 6.81
N ALA A 139 -7.89 -2.79 7.16
CA ALA A 139 -7.05 -1.64 7.50
C ALA A 139 -6.59 -0.84 6.26
N ILE A 140 -6.74 -1.41 5.07
CA ILE A 140 -6.26 -0.81 3.81
C ILE A 140 -7.42 -0.30 2.97
N TYR A 141 -8.43 -1.13 2.73
CA TYR A 141 -9.53 -0.81 1.83
C TYR A 141 -10.54 0.13 2.49
N GLY A 142 -10.65 1.33 1.92
CA GLY A 142 -11.55 2.38 2.39
C GLY A 142 -11.06 3.13 3.63
N SER A 143 -9.84 2.85 4.08
CA SER A 143 -9.22 3.59 5.19
C SER A 143 -8.72 4.96 4.74
N ARG A 144 -8.40 5.80 5.72
CA ARG A 144 -7.85 7.14 5.55
C ARG A 144 -6.63 7.32 6.44
N PRO A 145 -5.71 8.21 6.09
CA PRO A 145 -4.63 8.64 6.96
C PRO A 145 -5.17 9.05 8.34
N TRP A 146 -4.52 8.59 9.40
CA TRP A 146 -4.85 9.03 10.75
C TRP A 146 -4.14 10.35 11.07
N LYS A 147 -4.40 10.95 12.24
CA LYS A 147 -3.76 12.22 12.66
C LYS A 147 -2.23 12.11 12.69
N VAL A 148 -1.72 10.93 13.05
CA VAL A 148 -0.29 10.59 13.07
C VAL A 148 -0.09 9.46 12.08
N GLN A 149 0.92 9.55 11.21
CA GLN A 149 1.09 8.58 10.12
C GLN A 149 1.95 7.39 10.50
N LYS A 150 2.97 7.61 11.33
CA LYS A 150 3.88 6.55 11.78
C LYS A 150 4.52 6.86 13.11
N GLU A 151 4.93 5.82 13.81
CA GLU A 151 5.93 5.88 14.87
C GLU A 151 6.90 4.69 14.76
N ASP A 152 8.08 4.82 15.37
CA ASP A 152 8.99 3.69 15.50
C ASP A 152 8.51 2.76 16.62
N CYS A 153 8.61 1.44 16.41
CA CYS A 153 8.19 0.47 17.40
C CYS A 153 9.06 0.59 18.67
N LYS A 154 8.44 0.76 19.82
CA LYS A 154 9.09 0.69 21.14
C LYS A 154 8.75 -0.64 21.83
N GLY A 155 9.57 -1.04 22.80
CA GLY A 155 9.42 -2.30 23.53
C GLY A 155 10.45 -3.36 23.12
N ASN A 156 10.02 -4.63 23.09
CA ASN A 156 10.90 -5.76 22.80
C ASN A 156 10.77 -6.19 21.33
N CYS A 157 11.52 -5.50 20.47
CA CYS A 157 11.63 -5.78 19.05
C CYS A 157 13.02 -6.32 18.70
N LYS A 158 13.09 -7.39 17.91
CA LYS A 158 14.36 -8.04 17.52
C LYS A 158 15.19 -7.23 16.49
N GLY A 159 14.70 -6.07 16.07
CA GLY A 159 15.33 -5.22 15.07
C GLY A 159 14.45 -4.01 14.74
N LYS A 160 14.78 -3.31 13.65
CA LYS A 160 14.04 -2.13 13.21
C LYS A 160 12.61 -2.50 12.82
N CYS A 161 11.66 -1.78 13.40
CA CYS A 161 10.24 -1.96 13.20
C CYS A 161 9.59 -0.58 13.17
N THR A 162 8.60 -0.41 12.29
CA THR A 162 7.83 0.82 12.14
C THR A 162 6.36 0.48 12.21
N VAL A 163 5.60 1.29 12.94
CA VAL A 163 4.14 1.22 12.99
C VAL A 163 3.59 2.32 12.10
N TRP A 164 2.74 1.94 11.16
CA TRP A 164 1.98 2.86 10.32
C TRP A 164 0.53 2.87 10.75
N TYR A 165 -0.09 4.05 10.69
CA TYR A 165 -1.48 4.21 11.08
C TYR A 165 -2.38 4.50 9.91
N THR A 166 -3.55 3.89 9.98
CA THR A 166 -4.70 4.25 9.15
C THR A 166 -5.92 4.32 10.05
N SER A 167 -6.99 4.94 9.58
CA SER A 167 -8.25 5.07 10.30
C SER A 167 -9.40 4.70 9.38
N LYS A 168 -10.42 4.05 9.93
CA LYS A 168 -11.64 3.74 9.22
C LYS A 168 -12.77 3.73 10.23
N ASP A 169 -13.84 4.47 9.89
CA ASP A 169 -14.93 4.74 10.82
C ASP A 169 -14.36 5.33 12.12
N ASP A 170 -14.70 4.75 13.27
CA ASP A 170 -14.19 5.16 14.59
C ASP A 170 -12.97 4.36 15.06
N ALA A 171 -12.42 3.47 14.21
CA ALA A 171 -11.29 2.62 14.55
C ALA A 171 -9.98 3.13 13.95
N VAL A 172 -8.90 3.00 14.74
CA VAL A 172 -7.52 3.26 14.32
C VAL A 172 -6.83 1.92 14.12
N TYR A 173 -6.17 1.73 12.98
CA TYR A 173 -5.42 0.53 12.67
C TYR A 173 -3.93 0.81 12.78
N ALA A 174 -3.25 0.08 13.66
CA ALA A 174 -1.80 0.09 13.78
C ALA A 174 -1.22 -1.10 13.00
N ILE A 175 -0.49 -0.80 11.93
CA ILE A 175 0.08 -1.80 11.02
C ILE A 175 1.59 -1.86 11.25
N ILE A 176 2.04 -2.98 11.80
CA ILE A 176 3.43 -3.18 12.21
C ILE A 176 4.19 -3.81 11.05
N VAL A 177 5.27 -3.15 10.61
CA VAL A 177 6.11 -3.61 9.50
C VAL A 177 7.57 -3.64 9.92
N GLY A 178 8.29 -4.70 9.56
CA GLY A 178 9.72 -4.88 9.86
C GLY A 178 9.97 -6.11 10.72
N SER A 179 10.88 -5.99 11.69
CA SER A 179 11.24 -7.09 12.58
C SER A 179 10.10 -7.49 13.53
N THR A 180 10.11 -8.75 13.96
CA THR A 180 9.17 -9.26 14.96
C THR A 180 9.35 -8.56 16.30
N CYS A 181 8.25 -8.20 16.94
CA CYS A 181 8.21 -7.66 18.30
C CYS A 181 7.38 -8.57 19.21
N THR A 182 7.89 -8.96 20.36
CA THR A 182 7.11 -9.76 21.33
C THR A 182 6.26 -8.87 22.24
N ARG A 183 6.72 -7.63 22.46
CA ARG A 183 6.02 -6.59 23.21
C ARG A 183 6.14 -5.28 22.44
N LEU A 184 5.01 -4.74 22.02
CA LEU A 184 4.94 -3.44 21.34
C LEU A 184 4.37 -2.41 22.31
N GLU A 185 5.02 -1.25 22.35
CA GLU A 185 4.60 -0.08 23.13
C GLU A 185 4.30 1.06 22.16
N LEU A 186 3.04 1.48 22.09
CA LEU A 186 2.61 2.58 21.22
C LEU A 186 2.43 3.86 22.04
N THR A 187 2.99 4.97 21.55
CA THR A 187 2.98 6.25 22.28
C THR A 187 1.97 7.25 21.75
N GLU A 188 1.59 7.14 20.48
CA GLU A 188 0.71 8.11 19.81
C GLU A 188 -0.79 7.87 20.09
N PRO A 189 -1.36 6.65 19.94
CA PRO A 189 -2.74 6.39 20.35
C PRO A 189 -2.83 6.39 21.87
N LYS A 190 -3.58 7.34 22.42
CA LYS A 190 -3.77 7.42 23.87
C LYS A 190 -4.90 6.49 24.29
N ARG A 191 -4.61 5.67 25.30
CA ARG A 191 -5.58 4.74 25.88
C ARG A 191 -6.66 5.51 26.64
N THR A 192 -7.91 5.12 26.42
CA THR A 192 -9.09 5.51 27.22
C THR A 192 -9.62 4.29 27.99
N LYS A 193 -10.67 4.49 28.81
CA LYS A 193 -11.31 3.39 29.56
C LYS A 193 -12.03 2.38 28.67
N ASP A 194 -12.45 2.82 27.48
CA ASP A 194 -13.21 2.01 26.53
C ASP A 194 -12.31 1.40 25.44
N THR A 195 -10.99 1.53 25.59
CA THR A 195 -10.05 1.04 24.58
C THR A 195 -10.11 -0.47 24.41
N LYS A 196 -10.41 -0.90 23.19
CA LYS A 196 -10.35 -2.30 22.77
C LYS A 196 -9.28 -2.48 21.71
N VAL A 197 -8.44 -3.50 21.92
CA VAL A 197 -7.37 -3.86 21.00
C VAL A 197 -7.64 -5.25 20.46
N THR A 198 -7.81 -5.35 19.15
CA THR A 198 -8.05 -6.63 18.48
C THR A 198 -6.98 -6.90 17.44
N LEU A 199 -6.41 -8.10 17.45
CA LEU A 199 -5.53 -8.54 16.36
C LEU A 199 -6.39 -8.90 15.14
N VAL A 200 -6.21 -8.16 14.05
CA VAL A 200 -6.92 -8.38 12.80
C VAL A 200 -6.60 -9.79 12.27
N GLY A 201 -7.62 -10.51 11.81
CA GLY A 201 -7.50 -11.86 11.26
C GLY A 201 -7.49 -13.01 12.26
N LYS A 202 -7.16 -12.77 13.54
CA LYS A 202 -7.31 -13.77 14.62
C LYS A 202 -8.41 -13.45 15.61
N CYS A 203 -8.97 -12.22 15.57
CA CYS A 203 -10.01 -11.75 16.50
C CYS A 203 -9.65 -11.99 17.97
N ILE A 204 -8.35 -11.90 18.30
CA ILE A 204 -7.89 -12.02 19.68
C ILE A 204 -7.96 -10.64 20.30
N GLU A 205 -8.78 -10.50 21.33
CA GLU A 205 -8.81 -9.32 22.16
C GLU A 205 -7.59 -9.31 23.09
N ILE A 206 -6.81 -8.24 23.02
CA ILE A 206 -5.60 -8.07 23.81
C ILE A 206 -5.92 -7.06 24.90
N LYS A 207 -5.87 -7.50 26.16
CA LYS A 207 -6.03 -6.61 27.32
C LYS A 207 -4.76 -5.77 27.47
N PRO A 208 -4.81 -4.44 27.29
CA PRO A 208 -3.64 -3.59 27.49
C PRO A 208 -3.25 -3.58 28.98
N ASP A 209 -1.96 -3.46 29.29
CA ASP A 209 -1.46 -3.39 30.67
C ASP A 209 -2.03 -2.14 31.38
N ASP A 210 -2.66 -2.32 32.55
CA ASP A 210 -3.38 -1.28 33.30
C ASP A 210 -2.50 -0.22 33.97
N LYS A 211 -1.18 -0.31 33.82
CA LYS A 211 -0.21 0.54 34.54
C LYS A 211 0.42 1.66 33.70
N SER A 212 0.13 1.75 32.40
CA SER A 212 0.72 2.75 31.50
C SER A 212 -0.35 3.45 30.64
N THR A 213 -0.08 4.70 30.26
CA THR A 213 -0.85 5.42 29.22
C THR A 213 -0.57 4.88 27.81
N ASP A 214 0.53 4.14 27.66
CA ASP A 214 0.98 3.57 26.39
C ASP A 214 0.33 2.21 26.17
N LEU A 215 0.04 1.88 24.91
CA LEU A 215 -0.55 0.59 24.55
C LEU A 215 0.52 -0.48 24.49
N ILE A 216 0.48 -1.38 25.46
CA ILE A 216 1.43 -2.49 25.58
C ILE A 216 0.76 -3.79 25.14
N ILE A 217 1.25 -4.36 24.04
CA ILE A 217 0.58 -5.45 23.33
C ILE A 217 1.52 -6.66 23.21
N PRO A 218 1.23 -7.80 23.87
CA PRO A 218 1.91 -9.05 23.59
C PRO A 218 1.45 -9.60 22.23
N LEU A 219 2.41 -9.88 21.35
CA LEU A 219 2.10 -10.31 19.97
C LEU A 219 2.38 -11.81 19.82
N PRO A 220 1.48 -12.59 19.19
CA PRO A 220 1.68 -14.03 19.01
C PRO A 220 2.76 -14.30 17.95
N ASP A 221 3.64 -15.28 18.20
CA ASP A 221 4.85 -15.50 17.42
C ASP A 221 4.66 -15.61 15.88
N ASN A 222 5.68 -15.09 15.17
CA ASN A 222 6.01 -15.32 13.76
C ASN A 222 4.93 -15.01 12.71
N SER A 223 4.56 -13.73 12.54
CA SER A 223 3.92 -13.30 11.29
C SER A 223 4.52 -12.00 10.76
N ASN A 224 4.63 -11.91 9.43
CA ASN A 224 5.42 -10.87 8.73
C ASN A 224 4.78 -9.47 8.69
N ALA A 225 3.59 -9.29 9.29
CA ALA A 225 3.04 -7.98 9.62
C ALA A 225 1.74 -8.18 10.41
N TRP A 226 1.72 -7.71 11.65
CA TRP A 226 0.52 -7.69 12.47
C TRP A 226 -0.24 -6.39 12.22
N CYS A 227 -1.56 -6.51 12.09
CA CYS A 227 -2.45 -5.36 12.08
C CYS A 227 -3.32 -5.41 13.33
N LEU A 228 -3.29 -4.33 14.10
CA LEU A 228 -4.08 -4.17 15.31
C LEU A 228 -5.20 -3.17 15.02
N LYS A 229 -6.42 -3.55 15.36
CA LYS A 229 -7.57 -2.64 15.37
C LYS A 229 -7.71 -2.08 16.79
N LEU A 230 -7.65 -0.77 16.89
CA LEU A 230 -7.77 0.01 18.12
C LEU A 230 -9.10 0.77 18.07
N GLU A 231 -9.99 0.49 19.01
CA GLU A 231 -11.28 1.19 19.17
C GLU A 231 -11.26 1.96 20.48
N GLY A 232 -11.90 3.13 20.54
CA GLY A 232 -11.92 3.96 21.75
C GLY A 232 -10.54 4.48 22.14
N VAL A 233 -9.74 4.93 21.16
CA VAL A 233 -8.43 5.57 21.39
C VAL A 233 -8.46 7.02 20.96
N GLU A 234 -7.70 7.87 21.65
CA GLU A 234 -7.60 9.31 21.36
C GLU A 234 -6.40 9.68 20.51
#